data_AF-A0A5K1H6B3-F1
#
_entry.id   AF-A0A5K1H6B3-F1
#
_cell.length_a   1.000
_cell.length_b   1.000
_cell.length_c   1.000
_cell.angle_alpha   90.00
_cell.angle_beta   90.00
_cell.angle_gamma   90.00
#
_symmetry.space_group_name_H-M   'P 1'
#
loop_
_entity.id
_entity.type
_entity.pdbx_description
1 polymer ?
#
loop_
_entity_poly.entity_id
_entity_poly.type
_entity_poly.pdbx_seq_one_letter_code
_entity_poly.pdbx_strand_id
1 'polypeptide(L)'
;AIVKKGPPMASSIAHITSNQKFHYPSTLNVATFVSIKLSQTNFLLWKTQVLCLIESQYLQGFISGGITSPDQFIITGSKQQINLDYPQRKKSDRLLRGWIRGTLSEDVLGLVVGLETAQQ
;
A
#
# COMPACT_ATOMS: atom_id res chain seq x y z
N ALA A 1 1.48 -34.10 50.97
CA ALA A 1 1.58 -33.78 49.54
C ALA A 1 0.39 -32.88 49.18
N ILE A 2 0.60 -31.58 48.86
CA ILE A 2 0.71 -31.05 47.49
C ILE A 2 -0.66 -31.19 46.78
N VAL A 3 -1.43 -30.18 46.37
CA VAL A 3 -1.14 -28.78 46.02
C VAL A 3 -2.47 -27.98 46.00
N LYS A 4 -2.42 -26.72 46.45
CA LYS A 4 -3.45 -25.70 46.18
C LYS A 4 -3.46 -25.44 44.67
N LYS A 5 -4.53 -25.79 43.94
CA LYS A 5 -4.72 -25.28 42.58
C LYS A 5 -5.10 -23.79 42.67
N GLY A 6 -4.11 -22.93 42.48
CA GLY A 6 -4.31 -21.50 42.23
C GLY A 6 -5.04 -21.26 40.90
N PRO A 7 -5.47 -20.01 40.62
CA PRO A 7 -6.19 -19.68 39.40
C PRO A 7 -5.23 -19.75 38.21
N PRO A 8 -5.68 -20.14 36.99
CA PRO A 8 -4.86 -19.90 35.82
C PRO A 8 -4.89 -18.40 35.50
N MET A 9 -3.73 -17.77 35.66
CA MET A 9 -3.42 -16.43 35.18
C MET A 9 -3.11 -16.49 33.68
N ALA A 10 -3.79 -15.63 32.93
CA ALA A 10 -3.49 -15.08 31.60
C ALA A 10 -3.15 -16.03 30.43
N SER A 11 -3.92 -15.90 29.35
CA SER A 11 -3.34 -15.31 28.15
C SER A 11 -4.42 -14.62 27.33
N SER A 12 -4.42 -13.29 27.39
CA SER A 12 -5.07 -12.45 26.40
C SER A 12 -4.46 -12.75 25.04
N ILE A 13 -5.13 -13.58 24.26
CA ILE A 13 -5.00 -13.53 22.81
C ILE A 13 -6.37 -13.13 22.30
N ALA A 14 -6.68 -11.85 22.49
CA ALA A 14 -7.61 -11.20 21.59
C ALA A 14 -7.08 -11.46 20.19
N HIS A 15 -7.83 -12.22 19.39
CA HIS A 15 -7.63 -12.31 17.96
C HIS A 15 -7.44 -10.89 17.44
N ILE A 16 -6.20 -10.52 17.08
CA ILE A 16 -5.94 -9.33 16.28
C ILE A 16 -6.45 -9.72 14.89
N THR A 17 -7.75 -9.56 14.66
CA THR A 17 -8.29 -9.46 13.32
C THR A 17 -7.62 -8.24 12.70
N SER A 18 -6.61 -8.50 11.88
CA SER A 18 -5.95 -7.49 11.07
C SER A 18 -6.99 -6.84 10.16
N ASN A 19 -7.59 -5.73 10.62
CA ASN A 19 -8.54 -4.92 9.87
C ASN A 19 -7.81 -4.09 8.79
N GLN A 20 -7.01 -4.76 7.95
CA GLN A 20 -6.25 -4.15 6.86
C GLN A 20 -7.14 -4.09 5.64
N LYS A 21 -7.68 -2.91 5.35
CA LYS A 21 -8.57 -2.66 4.22
C LYS A 21 -7.82 -2.54 2.89
N PHE A 22 -6.55 -2.12 2.95
CA PHE A 22 -5.71 -1.91 1.76
C PHE A 22 -4.53 -2.89 1.75
N HIS A 23 -4.29 -3.50 0.60
CA HIS A 23 -3.16 -4.41 0.40
C HIS A 23 -1.81 -3.68 0.51
N TYR A 24 -0.85 -4.30 1.19
CA TYR A 24 0.52 -3.79 1.36
C TYR A 24 1.55 -4.94 1.25
N PRO A 25 1.86 -5.41 0.02
CA PRO A 25 2.82 -6.49 -0.21
C PRO A 25 4.28 -6.00 -0.15
N SER A 26 4.80 -5.70 1.05
CA SER A 26 6.16 -5.14 1.20
C SER A 26 7.32 -6.06 0.83
N THR A 27 7.10 -7.36 0.74
CA THR A 27 8.13 -8.36 0.42
C THR A 27 8.26 -8.62 -1.08
N LEU A 28 7.39 -8.03 -1.89
CA LEU A 28 7.36 -8.28 -3.33
C LEU A 28 8.54 -7.58 -4.02
N ASN A 29 9.29 -8.34 -4.81
CA ASN A 29 10.38 -7.81 -5.61
C ASN A 29 9.87 -7.30 -6.96
N VAL A 30 9.91 -5.99 -7.18
CA VAL A 30 9.43 -5.36 -8.43
C VAL A 30 10.15 -5.91 -9.67
N ALA A 31 11.43 -6.25 -9.54
CA ALA A 31 12.25 -6.74 -10.65
C ALA A 31 11.80 -8.13 -11.17
N THR A 32 10.97 -8.88 -10.42
CA THR A 32 10.41 -10.14 -10.91
C THR A 32 9.26 -9.93 -11.90
N PHE A 33 8.66 -8.74 -11.93
CA PHE A 33 7.56 -8.39 -12.82
C PHE A 33 7.97 -7.37 -13.89
N VAL A 34 8.88 -6.46 -13.54
CA VAL A 34 9.31 -5.35 -14.40
C VAL A 34 10.81 -5.47 -14.66
N SER A 35 11.18 -5.96 -15.84
CA SER A 35 12.55 -6.21 -16.29
C SER A 35 13.20 -5.02 -16.99
N ILE A 36 12.41 -3.99 -17.35
CA ILE A 36 12.90 -2.80 -18.07
C ILE A 36 12.68 -1.54 -17.25
N LYS A 37 13.60 -0.58 -17.39
CA LYS A 37 13.39 0.77 -16.88
C LYS A 37 12.68 1.63 -17.93
N LEU A 38 11.72 2.45 -17.52
CA LEU A 38 11.03 3.40 -18.39
C LEU A 38 12.04 4.37 -18.99
N SER A 39 12.07 4.48 -20.30
CA SER A 39 12.77 5.51 -21.07
C SER A 39 11.79 6.19 -22.03
N GLN A 40 12.26 7.21 -22.74
CA GLN A 40 11.46 7.94 -23.72
C GLN A 40 10.97 7.07 -24.90
N THR A 41 11.55 5.91 -25.13
CA THR A 41 11.28 5.07 -26.32
C THR A 41 10.54 3.77 -26.03
N ASN A 42 10.38 3.38 -24.76
CA ASN A 42 9.86 2.05 -24.39
C ASN A 42 8.58 2.08 -23.54
N PHE A 43 7.90 3.22 -23.48
CA PHE A 43 6.73 3.44 -22.62
C PHE A 43 5.69 2.32 -22.70
N LEU A 44 5.34 1.86 -23.89
CA LEU A 44 4.29 0.85 -24.06
C LEU A 44 4.69 -0.51 -23.45
N LEU A 45 5.94 -0.96 -23.66
CA LEU A 45 6.44 -2.19 -23.05
C LEU A 45 6.53 -2.05 -21.53
N TRP A 46 7.03 -0.91 -21.05
CA TRP A 46 7.16 -0.64 -19.61
C TRP A 46 5.79 -0.64 -18.93
N LYS A 47 4.81 0.05 -19.54
CA LYS A 47 3.44 0.15 -19.03
C LYS A 47 2.80 -1.22 -18.90
N THR A 48 2.98 -2.11 -19.88
CA THR A 48 2.44 -3.48 -19.82
C THR A 48 2.98 -4.26 -18.62
N GLN A 49 4.29 -4.19 -18.36
CA GLN A 49 4.90 -4.90 -17.22
C GLN A 49 4.48 -4.32 -15.87
N VAL A 50 4.46 -2.99 -15.76
CA VAL A 50 4.03 -2.31 -14.54
C VAL A 50 2.55 -2.58 -14.24
N LEU A 51 1.67 -2.54 -15.23
CA LEU A 51 0.26 -2.87 -15.04
C LEU A 51 0.08 -4.33 -14.59
N CYS A 52 0.82 -5.27 -15.16
CA CYS A 52 0.79 -6.67 -14.72
C CYS A 52 1.14 -6.82 -13.22
N LEU A 53 2.19 -6.12 -12.76
CA LEU A 53 2.52 -6.06 -11.33
C LEU A 53 1.35 -5.51 -10.50
N ILE A 54 0.79 -4.36 -10.89
CA ILE A 54 -0.25 -3.66 -10.12
C ILE A 54 -1.54 -4.48 -10.03
N GLU A 55 -1.97 -5.06 -11.14
CA GLU A 55 -3.16 -5.89 -11.24
C GLU A 55 -3.02 -7.16 -10.40
N SER A 56 -1.83 -7.79 -10.39
CA SER A 56 -1.57 -8.98 -9.57
C SER A 56 -1.73 -8.74 -8.07
N GLN A 57 -1.67 -7.47 -7.63
CA GLN A 57 -1.76 -7.07 -6.23
C GLN A 57 -3.08 -6.37 -5.88
N TYR A 58 -4.01 -6.28 -6.83
CA TYR A 58 -5.28 -5.55 -6.70
C TYR A 58 -5.10 -4.06 -6.37
N LEU A 59 -4.00 -3.45 -6.82
CA LEU A 59 -3.67 -2.04 -6.54
C LEU A 59 -4.12 -1.07 -7.64
N GLN A 60 -4.75 -1.56 -8.71
CA GLN A 60 -5.20 -0.75 -9.86
C GLN A 60 -6.08 0.45 -9.47
N GLY A 61 -6.87 0.32 -8.40
CA GLY A 61 -7.75 1.40 -7.92
C GLY A 61 -6.99 2.64 -7.44
N PHE A 62 -5.72 2.51 -7.07
CA PHE A 62 -4.86 3.64 -6.71
C PHE A 62 -4.43 4.49 -7.91
N ILE A 63 -4.43 3.92 -9.12
CA ILE A 63 -3.99 4.60 -10.35
C ILE A 63 -5.19 5.14 -11.10
N SER A 64 -6.26 4.34 -11.19
CA SER A 64 -7.48 4.74 -11.90
C SER A 64 -8.33 5.77 -11.15
N GLY A 65 -7.94 6.16 -9.93
CA GLY A 65 -8.73 7.04 -9.07
C GLY A 65 -9.99 6.39 -8.47
N GLY A 66 -10.17 5.09 -8.68
CA GLY A 66 -11.30 4.32 -8.12
C GLY A 66 -11.23 4.20 -6.59
N ILE A 67 -10.05 4.34 -5.99
CA ILE A 67 -9.84 4.43 -4.55
C ILE A 67 -9.63 5.91 -4.19
N THR A 68 -10.72 6.57 -3.83
CA THR A 68 -10.68 7.93 -3.30
C THR A 68 -9.91 7.98 -1.98
N SER A 69 -9.22 9.10 -1.73
CA SER A 69 -8.59 9.35 -0.45
C SER A 69 -9.68 9.37 0.64
N PRO A 70 -9.66 8.46 1.63
CA PRO A 70 -10.60 8.55 2.73
C PRO A 70 -10.28 9.78 3.57
N ASP A 71 -11.27 10.38 4.24
CA ASP A 71 -11.01 11.50 5.14
C ASP A 71 -10.13 11.07 6.30
N GLN A 72 -9.22 11.95 6.74
CA GLN A 72 -8.32 11.68 7.88
C GLN A 72 -9.10 11.50 9.18
N PHE A 73 -10.26 12.15 9.30
CA PHE A 73 -11.10 12.12 10.48
C PHE A 73 -12.54 11.79 10.09
N ILE A 74 -13.20 10.97 10.90
CA ILE A 74 -14.62 10.70 10.81
C ILE A 74 -15.30 11.46 11.97
N ILE A 75 -16.34 12.22 11.65
CA ILE A 75 -17.14 12.96 12.63
C ILE A 75 -18.43 12.18 12.87
N THR A 76 -18.66 11.74 14.11
CA THR A 76 -19.88 11.05 14.52
C THR A 76 -20.54 11.85 15.64
N GLY A 77 -21.54 12.64 15.29
CA GLY A 77 -22.15 13.61 16.20
C GLY A 77 -21.13 14.67 16.62
N SER A 78 -20.87 14.80 17.93
CA SER A 78 -19.88 15.72 18.49
C SER A 78 -18.47 15.14 18.67
N LYS A 79 -18.24 13.87 18.29
CA LYS A 79 -16.95 13.19 18.44
C LYS A 79 -16.21 13.13 17.13
N GLN A 80 -14.93 13.48 17.16
CA GLN A 80 -13.98 13.32 16.07
C GLN A 80 -13.11 12.09 16.34
N GLN A 81 -13.05 11.17 15.38
CA GLN A 81 -12.22 9.97 15.45
C GLN A 81 -11.25 9.93 14.26
N ILE A 82 -10.03 9.43 14.47
CA ILE A 82 -9.08 9.16 13.39
C ILE A 82 -9.62 8.04 12.51
N ASN A 83 -9.66 8.28 11.21
CA ASN A 83 -9.97 7.24 10.25
C ASN A 83 -8.75 6.33 10.06
N LEU A 84 -8.87 5.06 10.43
CA LEU A 84 -7.79 4.08 10.26
C LEU A 84 -7.52 3.74 8.78
N ASP A 85 -8.49 4.01 7.90
CA ASP A 85 -8.34 3.79 6.45
C ASP A 85 -7.35 4.79 5.84
N TYR A 86 -7.27 6.02 6.36
CA TYR A 86 -6.36 7.06 5.85
C TYR A 86 -4.88 6.66 5.90
N PRO A 87 -4.30 6.29 7.06
CA PRO A 87 -2.90 5.88 7.11
C PRO A 87 -2.64 4.57 6.36
N GLN A 88 -3.59 3.62 6.32
CA GLN A 88 -3.45 2.38 5.56
C GLN A 88 -3.39 2.63 4.04
N ARG A 89 -4.32 3.43 3.51
CA ARG A 89 -4.35 3.84 2.11
C ARG A 89 -3.08 4.58 1.72
N LYS A 90 -2.63 5.52 2.56
CA LYS A 90 -1.39 6.30 2.35
C LYS A 90 -0.16 5.40 2.31
N LYS A 91 -0.13 4.33 3.11
CA LYS A 91 0.95 3.36 3.14
C LYS A 91 1.03 2.55 1.84
N SER A 92 -0.11 2.06 1.33
CA SER A 92 -0.18 1.35 0.05
C SER A 92 0.14 2.24 -1.16
N ASP A 93 -0.37 3.47 -1.17
CA ASP A 93 -0.05 4.47 -2.21
C ASP A 93 1.47 4.74 -2.27
N ARG A 94 2.11 4.94 -1.12
CA ARG A 94 3.57 5.14 -1.03
C ARG A 94 4.36 3.93 -1.53
N LEU A 95 3.91 2.71 -1.23
CA LEU A 95 4.55 1.50 -1.74
C LEU A 95 4.48 1.45 -3.27
N LEU A 96 3.29 1.67 -3.83
CA LEU A 96 3.07 1.65 -5.27
C LEU A 96 3.89 2.73 -5.98
N ARG A 97 3.95 3.94 -5.42
CA ARG A 97 4.86 5.00 -5.90
C ARG A 97 6.31 4.56 -5.88
N GLY A 98 6.74 3.87 -4.82
CA GLY A 98 8.10 3.33 -4.71
C GLY A 98 8.41 2.33 -5.81
N TRP A 99 7.45 1.47 -6.13
CA TRP A 99 7.58 0.51 -7.24
C TRP A 99 7.70 1.22 -8.58
N ILE A 100 6.78 2.14 -8.89
CA ILE A 100 6.80 2.90 -10.15
C ILE A 100 8.14 3.62 -10.29
N ARG A 101 8.57 4.38 -9.26
CA ARG A 101 9.85 5.11 -9.25
C ARG A 101 11.06 4.18 -9.42
N GLY A 102 11.05 3.00 -8.79
CA GLY A 102 12.12 2.01 -8.92
C GLY A 102 12.28 1.46 -10.34
N THR A 103 11.24 1.57 -11.17
CA THR A 103 11.24 1.14 -12.57
C THR A 103 11.54 2.29 -13.54
N LEU A 104 11.87 3.50 -13.07
CA LEU A 104 12.22 4.63 -13.93
C LEU A 104 13.72 4.65 -14.22
N SER A 105 14.08 5.10 -15.42
CA SER A 105 15.44 5.53 -15.75
C SER A 105 15.74 6.89 -15.13
N GLU A 106 17.03 7.24 -15.04
CA GLU A 106 17.46 8.54 -14.50
C GLU A 106 16.95 9.72 -15.35
N ASP A 107 16.87 9.56 -16.67
CA ASP A 107 16.40 10.58 -17.59
C ASP A 107 14.90 10.92 -17.42
N VAL A 108 14.10 9.96 -16.93
CA VAL A 108 12.65 10.15 -16.69
C VAL A 108 12.35 10.47 -15.22
N LEU A 109 13.24 10.09 -14.29
CA LEU A 109 13.08 10.31 -12.85
C LEU A 109 12.91 11.80 -12.48
N GLY A 110 13.57 12.69 -13.22
CA GLY A 110 13.45 14.14 -13.05
C GLY A 110 12.03 14.67 -13.32
N LEU A 111 11.25 14.00 -14.19
CA LEU A 111 9.90 14.44 -14.56
C LEU A 111 8.85 14.14 -13.49
N VAL A 112 9.12 13.20 -12.59
CA VAL A 112 8.18 12.76 -11.55
C VAL A 112 8.52 13.34 -10.16
N VAL A 113 9.45 14.29 -10.09
CA VAL A 113 9.78 15.00 -8.86
C VAL A 113 8.58 15.85 -8.45
N GLY A 114 8.15 15.74 -7.19
CA GLY A 114 6.99 16.47 -6.66
C GLY A 114 5.64 15.74 -6.79
N LEU A 115 5.56 14.61 -7.50
CA LEU A 115 4.32 13.80 -7.54
C LEU A 115 4.10 13.06 -6.21
N GLU A 116 2.96 13.32 -5.58
CA GLU A 116 2.65 12.91 -4.21
C GLU A 116 1.76 11.66 -4.11
N THR A 117 1.15 11.22 -5.20
CA THR A 117 0.29 10.03 -5.25
C THR A 117 0.68 9.13 -6.43
N ALA A 118 0.30 7.85 -6.40
CA ALA A 118 0.53 6.93 -7.51
C ALA A 118 -0.33 7.22 -8.75
N GLN A 119 -1.39 8.02 -8.59
CA GLN A 119 -2.31 8.43 -9.64
C GLN A 119 -1.69 9.49 -10.57
N GLN A 120 -0.77 10.31 -10.05
CA GLN A 120 -0.11 11.40 -10.79
C GLN A 120 1.10 10.87 -11.55
#